data_AF-A0A6I7MNR5-F1
#
_entry.id   AF-A0A6I7MNR5-F1
#
_cell.length_a   1.000
_cell.length_b   1.000
_cell.length_c   1.000
_cell.angle_alpha   90.00
_cell.angle_beta   90.00
_cell.angle_gamma   90.00
#
_symmetry.space_group_name_H-M   'P 1'
#
loop_
_entity.id
_entity.type
_entity.pdbx_description
1 polymer ?
#
loop_
_entity_poly.entity_id
_entity_poly.type
_entity_poly.pdbx_seq_one_letter_code
_entity_poly.pdbx_strand_id
1 'polypeptide(L)'
;MLKEKPKSFQPLVNPEEEAFFAGPQTRWKEFKFVVKVALEFIRGFRILHFIGPCVTVFGSARFEEKDKFYQLAVQVGERVSQMGFAVMTGGGPGIMEAANRGAK
;
A
#
# COMPACT_ATOMS: atom_id res chain seq x y z
N MET A 1 -24.86 -16.95 -26.48
CA MET A 1 -23.96 -15.84 -26.12
C MET A 1 -24.36 -15.33 -24.74
N LEU A 2 -23.70 -15.83 -23.69
CA LEU A 2 -23.92 -15.35 -22.33
C LEU A 2 -23.32 -13.95 -22.23
N LYS A 3 -24.17 -12.93 -22.06
CA LYS A 3 -23.75 -11.56 -21.80
C LYS A 3 -23.06 -11.55 -20.42
N GLU A 4 -21.74 -11.36 -20.41
CA GLU A 4 -21.01 -11.13 -19.16
C GLU A 4 -21.62 -9.92 -18.45
N LYS A 5 -21.92 -10.11 -17.15
CA LYS A 5 -22.40 -9.01 -16.31
C LYS A 5 -21.29 -7.94 -16.24
N PRO A 6 -21.61 -6.65 -16.42
CA PRO A 6 -20.62 -5.60 -16.28
C PRO A 6 -20.01 -5.68 -14.88
N LYS A 7 -18.68 -5.81 -14.79
CA LYS A 7 -17.97 -5.77 -13.51
C LYS A 7 -18.38 -4.47 -12.80
N SER A 8 -19.08 -4.59 -11.68
CA SER A 8 -19.47 -3.42 -10.88
C SER A 8 -18.19 -2.74 -10.43
N PHE A 9 -17.99 -1.50 -10.87
CA PHE A 9 -16.98 -0.62 -10.30
C PHE A 9 -17.42 -0.34 -8.87
N GLN A 10 -16.90 -1.12 -7.93
CA GLN A 10 -16.89 -0.74 -6.53
C GLN A 10 -15.75 0.27 -6.41
N PRO A 11 -16.04 1.56 -6.15
CA PRO A 11 -14.97 2.49 -5.80
C PRO A 11 -14.23 1.87 -4.63
N LEU A 12 -12.89 1.85 -4.69
CA LEU A 12 -12.05 1.47 -3.54
C LEU A 12 -12.11 2.56 -2.44
N VAL A 13 -13.25 3.23 -2.28
CA VAL A 13 -13.42 4.34 -1.36
C VAL A 13 -13.94 3.75 -0.06
N ASN A 14 -13.12 3.88 0.98
CA ASN A 14 -13.52 3.51 2.32
C ASN A 14 -14.70 4.41 2.74
N PRO A 15 -15.79 3.87 3.33
CA PRO A 15 -16.92 4.69 3.81
C PRO A 15 -16.49 5.83 4.74
N GLU A 16 -15.38 5.67 5.47
CA GLU A 16 -14.79 6.74 6.29
C GLU A 16 -14.23 7.89 5.44
N GLU A 17 -13.64 7.59 4.29
CA GLU A 17 -13.10 8.58 3.36
C GLU A 17 -14.23 9.34 2.66
N GLU A 18 -15.29 8.65 2.25
CA GLU A 18 -16.48 9.29 1.68
C GLU A 18 -17.11 10.27 2.68
N ALA A 19 -17.22 9.87 3.95
CA ALA A 19 -17.70 10.74 5.02
C ALA A 19 -16.76 11.93 5.28
N PHE A 20 -15.45 11.75 5.12
CA PHE A 20 -14.47 12.83 5.23
C PHE A 20 -14.59 13.85 4.09
N PHE A 21 -14.81 13.39 2.85
CA PHE A 21 -14.97 14.25 1.68
C PHE A 21 -16.35 14.91 1.57
N ALA A 22 -17.33 14.51 2.38
CA ALA A 22 -18.70 15.02 2.36
C ALA A 22 -18.85 16.48 2.84
N GLY A 23 -17.75 17.17 3.16
CA GLY A 23 -17.74 18.57 3.58
C GLY A 23 -17.46 18.76 5.08
N PRO A 24 -17.68 19.98 5.61
CA PRO A 24 -17.30 20.34 6.97
C PRO A 24 -17.89 19.40 8.03
N GLN A 25 -17.03 18.77 8.84
CA GLN A 25 -17.45 17.92 9.93
C GLN A 25 -17.60 18.72 11.24
N THR A 26 -18.12 18.05 12.27
CA THR A 26 -18.22 18.67 13.61
C THR A 26 -16.83 18.90 14.19
N ARG A 27 -16.66 19.99 14.96
CA ARG A 27 -15.38 20.32 15.63
C ARG A 27 -14.79 19.15 16.43
N TRP A 28 -15.66 18.32 17.02
CA TRP A 28 -15.24 17.14 17.76
C TRP A 28 -14.71 16.01 16.88
N LYS A 29 -15.34 15.77 15.71
CA LYS A 29 -14.82 14.81 14.72
C LYS A 29 -13.46 15.26 14.20
N GLU A 30 -13.32 16.54 13.87
CA GLU A 30 -12.05 17.13 13.44
C GLU A 30 -10.96 16.98 14.51
N PHE A 31 -11.26 17.31 15.77
CA PHE A 31 -10.31 17.13 16.87
C PHE A 31 -9.88 15.65 17.03
N LYS A 32 -10.83 14.71 16.99
CA LYS A 32 -10.53 13.27 17.04
C LYS A 32 -9.67 12.82 15.86
N PHE A 33 -9.92 13.33 14.66
CA PHE A 33 -9.14 13.02 13.47
C PHE A 33 -7.69 13.50 13.63
N VAL A 34 -7.48 14.74 14.11
CA VAL A 34 -6.14 15.26 14.41
C VAL A 34 -5.41 14.37 15.41
N VAL A 35 -6.06 13.97 16.50
CA VAL A 35 -5.46 13.06 17.49
C VAL A 35 -5.15 11.69 16.87
N LYS A 36 -6.05 11.13 16.06
CA LYS A 36 -5.83 9.85 15.34
C LYS A 36 -4.59 9.92 14.45
N VAL A 37 -4.51 10.95 13.59
CA VAL A 37 -3.39 11.16 12.67
C VAL A 37 -2.08 11.33 13.44
N ALA A 38 -2.06 12.11 14.52
CA ALA A 38 -0.88 12.27 15.36
C ALA A 38 -0.40 10.94 15.97
N LEU A 39 -1.32 10.10 16.45
CA LEU A 39 -0.99 8.75 16.96
C LEU A 39 -0.48 7.82 15.86
N GLU A 40 -1.02 7.90 14.65
CA GLU A 40 -0.53 7.14 13.49
C GLU A 40 0.90 7.55 13.11
N PHE A 41 1.22 8.85 13.13
CA PHE A 41 2.59 9.34 12.94
C PHE A 41 3.54 8.80 14.01
N ILE A 42 3.18 8.91 15.30
CA ILE A 42 3.99 8.40 16.41
C ILE A 42 4.24 6.90 16.23
N ARG A 43 3.21 6.13 15.87
CA ARG A 43 3.32 4.69 15.59
C ARG A 43 4.26 4.41 14.40
N GLY A 44 4.09 5.14 13.30
CA GLY A 44 4.91 5.00 12.10
C GLY A 44 6.39 5.27 12.38
N PHE A 45 6.69 6.37 13.06
CA PHE A 45 8.06 6.71 13.45
C PHE A 45 8.69 5.65 14.34
N ARG A 46 7.95 5.10 15.31
CA ARG A 46 8.47 4.04 16.19
C ARG A 46 8.77 2.74 15.46
N ILE A 47 7.91 2.33 14.54
CA ILE A 47 8.10 1.08 13.76
C ILE A 47 9.27 1.22 12.80
N LEU A 48 9.38 2.36 12.12
CA LEU A 48 10.38 2.59 11.07
C LEU A 48 11.71 3.13 11.60
N HIS A 49 11.82 3.44 12.90
CA HIS A 49 13.00 4.09 13.49
C HIS A 49 14.32 3.34 13.22
N PHE A 50 14.28 2.02 13.14
CA PHE A 50 15.48 1.17 13.03
C PHE A 50 15.60 0.44 11.67
N ILE A 51 14.83 0.83 10.65
CA ILE A 51 14.73 0.05 9.39
C ILE A 51 16.00 0.10 8.50
N GLY A 52 17.02 0.89 8.84
CA GLY A 52 18.24 1.01 8.04
C GLY A 52 17.98 1.64 6.65
N PRO A 53 18.95 1.56 5.73
CA PRO A 53 18.77 2.08 4.38
C PRO A 53 17.65 1.28 3.66
N CYS A 54 16.70 2.00 3.07
CA CYS A 54 15.46 1.41 2.57
C CYS A 54 15.17 1.89 1.14
N VAL A 55 14.72 0.97 0.29
CA VAL A 55 14.28 1.24 -1.08
C VAL A 55 12.78 1.00 -1.16
N THR A 56 12.05 2.02 -1.59
CA THR A 56 10.60 1.92 -1.80
C THR A 56 10.29 1.46 -3.22
N VAL A 57 9.55 0.36 -3.36
CA VAL A 57 9.11 -0.17 -4.66
C VAL A 57 7.63 0.12 -4.88
N PHE A 58 7.32 0.79 -5.99
CA PHE A 58 5.96 1.05 -6.43
C PHE A 58 5.63 0.25 -7.69
N GLY A 59 4.37 -0.13 -7.84
CA GLY A 59 3.88 -0.75 -9.07
C GLY A 59 2.42 -1.11 -8.99
N SER A 60 1.90 -1.59 -10.13
CA SER A 60 0.48 -1.92 -10.28
C SER A 60 0.07 -3.08 -9.37
N ALA A 61 -1.09 -2.93 -8.75
CA ALA A 61 -1.75 -3.95 -7.95
C ALA A 61 -2.45 -5.06 -8.78
N ARG A 62 -2.41 -4.95 -10.12
CA ARG A 62 -3.24 -5.75 -11.03
C ARG A 62 -2.50 -6.88 -11.74
N PHE A 63 -1.18 -6.97 -11.60
CA PHE A 63 -0.39 -8.01 -12.25
C PHE A 63 -0.46 -9.31 -11.44
N GLU A 64 -0.69 -10.42 -12.13
CA GLU A 64 -0.73 -11.75 -11.52
C GLU A 64 0.67 -12.37 -11.48
N GLU A 65 0.85 -13.43 -10.67
CA GLU A 65 2.16 -14.05 -10.45
C GLU A 65 2.86 -14.52 -11.72
N LYS A 66 2.11 -14.97 -12.72
CA LYS A 66 2.67 -15.47 -13.99
C LYS A 66 3.11 -14.36 -14.93
N ASP A 67 2.77 -13.11 -14.63
CA ASP A 67 3.18 -11.98 -15.46
C ASP A 67 4.69 -11.75 -15.38
N LYS A 68 5.31 -11.45 -16.51
CA LYS A 68 6.75 -11.15 -16.58
C LYS A 68 7.16 -10.01 -15.65
N PHE A 69 6.29 -9.02 -15.45
CA PHE A 69 6.57 -7.88 -14.58
C PHE A 69 6.47 -8.25 -13.10
N TYR A 70 5.59 -9.18 -12.73
CA TYR A 70 5.55 -9.74 -11.39
C TYR A 70 6.86 -10.48 -11.10
N GLN A 71 7.29 -11.37 -11.98
CA GLN A 71 8.53 -12.12 -11.82
C GLN A 71 9.76 -11.22 -11.77
N LEU A 72 9.78 -10.16 -12.59
CA LEU A 72 10.84 -9.15 -12.53
C LEU A 72 10.86 -8.42 -11.18
N ALA A 73 9.69 -8.07 -10.63
CA ALA A 73 9.60 -7.41 -9.33
C ALA A 73 10.07 -8.30 -8.17
N VAL A 74 9.83 -9.62 -8.24
CA VAL A 74 10.43 -10.59 -7.31
C VAL A 74 11.97 -10.51 -7.37
N GLN A 75 12.55 -10.59 -8.57
CA GLN A 75 14.02 -10.51 -8.73
C GLN A 75 14.60 -9.17 -8.27
N VAL A 76 13.86 -8.07 -8.44
CA VAL A 76 14.27 -6.75 -7.93
C VAL A 76 14.27 -6.76 -6.41
N GLY A 77 13.21 -7.25 -5.77
CA GLY A 77 13.13 -7.38 -4.32
C GLY A 77 14.29 -8.18 -3.74
N GLU A 78 14.59 -9.32 -4.36
CA GLU A 78 15.69 -10.22 -3.97
C GLU A 78 17.06 -9.55 -4.08
N ARG A 79 17.35 -8.88 -5.21
CA ARG A 79 18.64 -8.20 -5.38
C ARG A 79 18.80 -7.03 -4.42
N VAL A 80 17.72 -6.28 -4.15
CA VAL A 80 17.74 -5.15 -3.23
C VAL A 80 18.02 -5.61 -1.80
N SER A 81 17.37 -6.69 -1.34
CA SER A 81 17.64 -7.24 -0.01
C SER A 81 19.05 -7.81 0.11
N GLN A 82 19.57 -8.49 -0.92
CA GLN A 82 20.94 -8.99 -0.98
C GLN A 82 22.00 -7.88 -0.89
N MET A 83 21.68 -6.66 -1.35
CA MET A 83 22.55 -5.48 -1.21
C MET A 83 22.51 -4.85 0.19
N GLY A 84 21.71 -5.39 1.12
CA GLY A 84 21.60 -4.89 2.49
C GLY A 84 20.58 -3.76 2.68
N PHE A 85 19.71 -3.52 1.68
CA PHE A 85 18.63 -2.55 1.80
C PHE A 85 17.33 -3.24 2.26
N ALA A 86 16.59 -2.58 3.14
CA ALA A 86 15.19 -2.95 3.38
C ALA A 86 14.34 -2.63 2.14
N VAL A 87 13.34 -3.46 1.86
CA VAL A 87 12.35 -3.21 0.81
C VAL A 87 11.04 -2.76 1.44
N MET A 88 10.53 -1.63 0.99
CA MET A 88 9.26 -1.06 1.45
C MET A 88 8.29 -0.89 0.28
N THR A 89 7.02 -1.16 0.50
CA THR A 89 5.97 -1.03 -0.52
C THR A 89 4.68 -0.52 0.10
N GLY A 90 3.66 -0.26 -0.73
CA GLY A 90 2.31 0.06 -0.27
C GLY A 90 1.53 -1.12 0.33
N GLY A 91 2.11 -2.33 0.37
CA GLY A 91 1.50 -3.51 0.98
C GLY A 91 0.33 -4.15 0.21
N GLY A 92 0.02 -3.64 -1.00
CA GLY A 92 -1.03 -4.20 -1.86
C GLY A 92 -0.57 -5.41 -2.70
N PRO A 93 -1.47 -6.01 -3.49
CA PRO A 93 -1.15 -7.15 -4.35
C PRO A 93 -0.28 -6.75 -5.56
N GLY A 94 0.04 -7.71 -6.42
CA GLY A 94 0.74 -7.47 -7.68
C GLY A 94 2.21 -7.13 -7.48
N ILE A 95 2.71 -6.05 -8.11
CA ILE A 95 4.14 -5.70 -8.08
C ILE A 95 4.63 -5.39 -6.66
N MET A 96 3.79 -4.78 -5.83
CA MET A 96 4.14 -4.48 -4.43
C MET A 96 4.33 -5.77 -3.63
N GLU A 97 3.42 -6.72 -3.78
CA GLU A 97 3.54 -8.05 -3.17
C GLU A 97 4.76 -8.81 -3.71
N ALA A 98 4.99 -8.76 -5.03
CA ALA A 98 6.12 -9.43 -5.67
C ALA A 98 7.46 -8.93 -5.12
N ALA A 99 7.63 -7.61 -5.00
CA ALA A 99 8.83 -7.02 -4.42
C ALA A 99 9.02 -7.42 -2.95
N ASN A 100 7.96 -7.40 -2.14
CA ASN A 100 7.99 -7.88 -0.76
C ASN A 100 8.34 -9.37 -0.67
N ARG A 101 7.84 -10.19 -1.60
CA ARG A 101 8.09 -11.63 -1.67
C ARG A 101 9.55 -11.93 -2.01
N GLY A 102 10.11 -11.20 -2.97
CA GLY A 102 11.51 -11.36 -3.35
C GLY A 102 12.50 -10.88 -2.29
N ALA A 103 12.14 -9.85 -1.53
CA ALA A 103 13.00 -9.29 -0.48
C ALA A 103 13.12 -10.15 0.77
N LYS A 104 12.30 -11.21 0.90
CA LYS A 104 12.15 -12.04 2.08
C LYS A 104 13.16 -13.19 2.09
#